data_AF-A0ABD1N861-F1
#
_entry.id   AF-A0ABD1N861-F1
#
_cell.length_a   1.000
_cell.length_b   1.000
_cell.length_c   1.000
_cell.angle_alpha   90.00
_cell.angle_beta   90.00
_cell.angle_gamma   90.00
#
_symmetry.space_group_name_H-M   'P 1'
#
loop_
_entity.id
_entity.type
_entity.pdbx_description
1 polymer ?
#
loop_
_entity_poly.entity_id
_entity_poly.type
_entity_poly.pdbx_seq_one_letter_code
_entity_poly.pdbx_strand_id
1 'polypeptide(L)'
;MSEGGTIFYPSCFLRYGLVPFYRSNPTDAPQFVPESKFSQADYLHHNCSTHVPADSAFQMDLKTLLSHMSSNATIANKSYFKEVVDGSVYGLFMCRAGLPSRLCQQCVLNATSQIFSHCNSTREAIIWYTNCMIRYSYSHFFSDVDRSPNFQVLNASTAFTTTTIPSQDFFTFMLSDTLSRVAESAGGSIDKYANASSKLNDLQTLYAFGQCTQDLSSDGCKACLQDINEIIPWTSLGSVGGRVLYPSCNIRFELFQFYGDDQAAHSPRLGNPALPLLNRGKKEVQSRKMILIIVLTIVSVTILILLGYLTKRKGRKSDKTILRENFGEESVALEPLQFKLAVIEVATNNFSNENRIGKGGFEKSTRFSMTEVVKLV
;
A
#
# COMPACT_ATOMS: atom_id res chain seq x y z
N MET A 1 51.30 -0.68 17.42
CA MET A 1 49.86 -0.32 17.40
C MET A 1 49.10 -1.63 17.51
N SER A 2 48.38 -1.87 18.61
CA SER A 2 47.79 -3.18 18.93
C SER A 2 46.55 -3.45 18.07
N GLU A 3 46.59 -4.53 17.28
CA GLU A 3 45.58 -4.95 16.30
C GLU A 3 44.35 -5.69 16.90
N GLY A 4 44.21 -5.68 18.23
CA GLY A 4 43.10 -6.30 18.95
C GLY A 4 43.46 -6.60 20.41
N GLY A 5 42.48 -7.04 21.20
CA GLY A 5 42.66 -7.35 22.62
C GLY A 5 41.57 -8.26 23.19
N THR A 6 41.83 -8.78 24.39
CA THR A 6 40.87 -9.58 25.17
C THR A 6 40.75 -8.97 26.57
N ILE A 7 39.52 -8.68 26.99
CA ILE A 7 39.18 -8.19 28.32
C ILE A 7 38.58 -9.36 29.10
N PHE A 8 39.11 -9.68 30.27
CA PHE A 8 38.63 -10.76 31.12
C PHE A 8 37.76 -10.21 32.25
N TYR A 9 36.59 -10.82 32.42
CA TYR A 9 35.72 -10.66 33.58
C TYR A 9 35.69 -11.99 34.37
N PRO A 10 35.25 -11.99 35.64
CA PRO A 10 35.25 -13.20 36.47
C PRO A 10 34.47 -14.39 35.89
N SER A 11 33.51 -14.13 34.98
CA SER A 11 32.62 -15.16 34.42
C SER A 11 32.56 -15.19 32.90
N CYS A 12 33.25 -14.28 32.21
CA CYS A 12 33.29 -14.23 30.75
C CYS A 12 34.50 -13.42 30.25
N PHE A 13 34.73 -13.40 28.94
CA PHE A 13 35.71 -12.50 28.35
C PHE A 13 35.15 -11.85 27.09
N LEU A 14 35.58 -10.63 26.80
CA LEU A 14 35.26 -9.88 25.61
C LEU A 14 36.50 -9.80 24.72
N ARG A 15 36.42 -10.29 23.49
CA ARG A 15 37.52 -10.20 22.52
C ARG A 15 37.14 -9.21 21.41
N TYR A 16 38.02 -8.27 21.10
CA TYR A 16 37.81 -7.25 20.06
C TYR A 16 39.03 -7.15 19.15
N GLY A 17 38.80 -6.89 17.86
CA GLY A 17 39.84 -6.85 16.83
C GLY A 17 39.26 -6.36 15.51
N LEU A 18 40.13 -5.90 14.61
CA LEU A 18 39.74 -5.35 13.31
C LEU A 18 39.31 -6.41 12.29
N VAL A 19 39.58 -7.70 12.57
CA VAL A 19 39.27 -8.83 11.70
C VAL A 19 38.28 -9.76 12.41
N PRO A 20 37.24 -10.27 11.73
CA PRO A 20 36.30 -11.22 12.31
C PRO A 20 37.04 -12.44 12.88
N PHE A 21 36.74 -12.80 14.14
CA PHE A 21 37.37 -13.94 14.82
C PHE A 21 36.95 -15.30 14.28
N TYR A 22 35.91 -15.33 13.44
CA TYR A 22 35.52 -16.50 12.68
C TYR A 22 36.19 -16.41 11.31
N ARG A 23 37.38 -17.00 11.20
CA ARG A 23 37.95 -17.33 9.89
C ARG A 23 37.19 -18.56 9.40
N SER A 24 36.26 -18.40 8.46
CA SER A 24 35.84 -19.52 7.63
C SER A 24 37.10 -20.04 6.92
N ASN A 25 37.32 -21.35 6.97
CA ASN A 25 38.36 -21.98 6.18
C ASN A 25 38.10 -21.61 4.71
N PRO A 26 39.10 -21.11 3.95
CA PRO A 26 38.88 -20.71 2.55
C PRO A 26 38.47 -21.87 1.64
N THR A 27 38.57 -23.11 2.12
CA THR A 27 38.14 -24.33 1.43
C THR A 27 36.69 -24.72 1.67
N ASP A 28 36.01 -24.12 2.65
CA ASP A 28 34.59 -24.40 2.91
C ASP A 28 33.74 -23.37 2.15
N ALA A 29 32.83 -23.86 1.30
CA ALA A 29 31.88 -23.00 0.62
C ALA A 29 31.12 -22.13 1.64
N PRO A 30 30.89 -20.82 1.36
CA PRO A 30 30.19 -19.96 2.29
C PRO A 30 28.83 -20.58 2.62
N GLN A 31 28.61 -20.84 3.91
CA GLN A 31 27.37 -21.45 4.37
C GLN A 31 26.24 -20.42 4.22
N PHE A 32 25.31 -20.72 3.32
CA PHE A 32 24.19 -19.83 3.03
C PHE A 32 23.15 -19.88 4.13
N VAL A 33 22.67 -18.69 4.49
CA VAL A 33 21.48 -18.55 5.31
C VAL A 33 20.24 -18.75 4.40
N PRO A 34 19.34 -19.71 4.67
CA PRO A 34 18.17 -19.95 3.81
C PRO A 34 17.25 -18.73 3.62
N GLU A 35 16.90 -18.37 2.39
CA GLU A 35 15.94 -17.27 2.15
C GLU A 35 14.50 -17.69 2.50
N SER A 36 13.74 -16.78 3.13
CA SER A 36 12.30 -16.98 3.32
C SER A 36 11.51 -16.61 2.08
N LYS A 37 10.36 -17.28 1.87
CA LYS A 37 9.38 -16.91 0.84
C LYS A 37 8.13 -16.36 1.49
N PHE A 38 8.14 -15.07 1.85
CA PHE A 38 6.89 -14.41 2.26
C PHE A 38 6.07 -14.00 1.04
N SER A 39 4.76 -14.28 1.12
CA SER A 39 3.78 -13.72 0.19
C SER A 39 3.79 -12.19 0.29
N GLN A 40 3.88 -11.51 -0.85
CA GLN A 40 3.78 -10.05 -0.94
C GLN A 40 2.31 -9.61 -0.92
N ALA A 41 1.54 -10.11 0.05
CA ALA A 41 0.16 -9.71 0.24
C ALA A 41 0.09 -8.25 0.67
N ASP A 42 -0.83 -7.48 0.07
CA ASP A 42 -1.06 -6.09 0.46
C ASP A 42 -1.64 -6.00 1.87
N TYR A 43 -2.62 -6.86 2.20
CA TYR A 43 -3.22 -6.98 3.53
C TYR A 43 -2.39 -7.93 4.42
N LEU A 44 -2.15 -7.55 5.68
CA LEU A 44 -1.39 -8.37 6.65
C LEU A 44 -2.29 -8.91 7.75
N HIS A 45 -2.91 -8.03 8.53
CA HIS A 45 -3.75 -8.41 9.66
C HIS A 45 -4.67 -7.26 10.10
N HIS A 46 -5.73 -7.57 10.84
CA HIS A 46 -6.51 -6.59 11.58
C HIS A 46 -6.89 -7.15 12.96
N ASN A 47 -7.13 -6.26 13.90
CA ASN A 47 -7.66 -6.58 15.20
C ASN A 47 -8.83 -5.64 15.50
N CYS A 48 -10.01 -6.21 15.80
CA CYS A 48 -11.16 -5.47 16.31
C CYS A 48 -11.30 -5.79 17.80
N SER A 49 -11.32 -4.77 18.67
CA SER A 49 -11.47 -4.98 20.11
C SER A 49 -12.87 -5.49 20.45
N THR A 50 -12.97 -6.56 21.24
CA THR A 50 -14.26 -7.18 21.62
C THR A 50 -14.90 -6.59 22.87
N HIS A 51 -14.23 -5.63 23.53
CA HIS A 51 -14.61 -5.18 24.87
C HIS A 51 -15.75 -4.17 24.87
N VAL A 52 -15.84 -3.32 23.84
CA VAL A 52 -16.80 -2.20 23.81
C VAL A 52 -17.48 -2.10 22.44
N PRO A 53 -18.80 -2.36 22.36
CA PRO A 53 -19.54 -2.23 21.11
C PRO A 53 -19.72 -0.76 20.72
N ALA A 54 -19.66 -0.48 19.42
CA ALA A 54 -19.94 0.83 18.85
C ALA A 54 -21.45 1.08 18.76
N ASP A 55 -21.89 2.25 19.22
CA ASP A 55 -23.26 2.72 19.00
C ASP A 55 -23.38 3.43 17.64
N SER A 56 -24.60 3.85 17.28
CA SER A 56 -24.86 4.50 15.99
C SER A 56 -24.16 5.85 15.85
N ALA A 57 -23.98 6.61 16.93
CA ALA A 57 -23.27 7.88 16.93
C ALA A 57 -21.78 7.66 16.62
N PHE A 58 -21.13 6.75 17.36
CA PHE A 58 -19.74 6.37 17.12
C PHE A 58 -19.52 5.86 15.70
N GLN A 59 -20.44 5.08 15.15
CA GLN A 59 -20.34 4.61 13.75
C GLN A 59 -20.40 5.75 12.73
N MET A 60 -21.16 6.81 12.98
CA MET A 60 -21.19 7.99 12.10
C MET A 60 -19.87 8.77 12.19
N ASP A 61 -19.36 8.98 13.39
CA ASP A 61 -18.08 9.67 13.60
C ASP A 61 -16.91 8.89 13.03
N LEU A 62 -16.94 7.55 13.16
CA LEU A 62 -15.97 6.66 12.53
C LEU A 62 -16.02 6.76 11.00
N LYS A 63 -17.20 6.81 10.38
CA LYS A 63 -17.32 7.02 8.92
C LYS A 63 -16.72 8.37 8.50
N THR A 64 -16.97 9.42 9.28
CA THR A 64 -16.40 10.75 9.06
C THR A 64 -14.87 10.70 9.14
N LEU A 65 -14.32 10.14 10.22
CA LEU A 65 -12.88 9.97 10.42
C LEU A 65 -12.22 9.22 9.24
N LEU A 66 -12.78 8.08 8.84
CA LEU A 66 -12.22 7.27 7.75
C LEU A 66 -12.32 7.97 6.38
N SER A 67 -13.36 8.78 6.16
CA SER A 67 -13.48 9.66 5.00
C SER A 67 -12.38 10.73 4.99
N HIS A 68 -12.15 11.38 6.12
CA HIS A 68 -11.09 12.37 6.28
C HIS A 68 -9.70 11.77 6.06
N MET A 69 -9.43 10.57 6.61
CA MET A 69 -8.18 9.84 6.35
C MET A 69 -7.96 9.59 4.86
N SER A 70 -8.98 9.07 4.18
CA SER A 70 -8.95 8.78 2.75
C SER A 70 -8.68 10.04 1.91
N SER A 71 -9.33 11.15 2.25
CA SER A 71 -9.12 12.45 1.61
C SER A 71 -7.71 13.00 1.87
N ASN A 72 -7.23 12.89 3.11
CA ASN A 72 -5.91 13.40 3.49
C ASN A 72 -4.78 12.60 2.82
N ALA A 73 -4.95 11.31 2.59
CA ALA A 73 -3.97 10.51 1.86
C ALA A 73 -3.80 10.92 0.38
N THR A 74 -4.69 11.74 -0.17
CA THR A 74 -4.55 12.32 -1.53
C THR A 74 -3.61 13.53 -1.57
N ILE A 75 -3.32 14.14 -0.43
CA ILE A 75 -2.43 15.29 -0.32
C ILE A 75 -1.00 14.81 -0.60
N ALA A 76 -0.31 15.51 -1.50
CA ALA A 76 1.05 15.17 -1.89
C ALA A 76 1.97 15.05 -0.66
N ASN A 77 2.75 13.97 -0.62
CA ASN A 77 3.68 13.64 0.47
C ASN A 77 3.04 13.45 1.86
N LYS A 78 1.71 13.33 1.96
CA LYS A 78 1.05 13.06 3.25
C LYS A 78 1.09 11.57 3.60
N SER A 79 2.13 11.17 4.34
CA SER A 79 2.34 9.80 4.81
C SER A 79 1.82 9.53 6.21
N TYR A 80 1.38 10.57 6.94
CA TYR A 80 0.88 10.48 8.30
C TYR A 80 -0.28 11.47 8.49
N PHE A 81 -1.27 11.06 9.26
CA PHE A 81 -2.41 11.90 9.64
C PHE A 81 -2.99 11.38 10.95
N LYS A 82 -3.39 12.30 11.83
CA LYS A 82 -4.19 12.00 13.01
C LYS A 82 -5.29 13.03 13.17
N GLU A 83 -6.41 12.62 13.75
CA GLU A 83 -7.58 13.47 13.97
C GLU A 83 -8.39 12.98 15.17
N VAL A 84 -9.14 13.91 15.76
CA VAL A 84 -10.21 13.62 16.72
C VAL A 84 -11.52 14.13 16.15
N VAL A 85 -12.49 13.23 15.93
CA VAL A 85 -13.84 13.59 15.49
C VAL A 85 -14.75 13.68 16.70
N ASP A 86 -15.45 14.82 16.82
CA ASP A 86 -16.42 15.14 17.88
C ASP A 86 -15.92 14.88 19.32
N GLY A 87 -14.60 15.04 19.55
CA GLY A 87 -13.97 14.77 20.84
C GLY A 87 -13.97 13.30 21.29
N SER A 88 -14.50 12.39 20.47
CA SER A 88 -14.90 11.05 20.90
C SER A 88 -14.26 9.92 20.10
N VAL A 89 -13.83 10.18 18.86
CA VAL A 89 -13.17 9.17 18.00
C VAL A 89 -11.78 9.65 17.61
N TYR A 90 -10.77 8.95 18.12
CA TYR A 90 -9.36 9.20 17.84
C TYR A 90 -8.92 8.28 16.72
N GLY A 91 -8.22 8.81 15.72
CA GLY A 91 -7.70 7.97 14.64
C GLY A 91 -6.42 8.49 14.03
N LEU A 92 -5.64 7.56 13.48
CA LEU A 92 -4.51 7.88 12.61
C LEU A 92 -4.37 6.90 11.45
N PHE A 93 -3.70 7.36 10.40
CA PHE A 93 -3.05 6.47 9.44
C PHE A 93 -1.55 6.80 9.38
N MET A 94 -0.75 5.79 9.06
CA MET A 94 0.63 5.99 8.65
C MET A 94 1.00 5.05 7.51
N CYS A 95 1.59 5.61 6.47
CA CYS A 95 2.15 4.89 5.34
C CYS A 95 3.60 4.49 5.62
N ARG A 96 4.04 3.40 5.01
CA ARG A 96 5.44 3.00 5.02
C ARG A 96 6.29 4.12 4.44
N ALA A 97 7.34 4.50 5.16
CA ALA A 97 8.26 5.54 4.70
C ALA A 97 8.94 5.16 3.37
N GLY A 98 9.23 6.17 2.54
CA GLY A 98 9.81 5.97 1.21
C GLY A 98 8.84 5.47 0.14
N LEU A 99 7.53 5.42 0.42
CA LEU A 99 6.53 5.11 -0.59
C LEU A 99 6.15 6.34 -1.45
N PRO A 100 5.97 6.16 -2.77
CA PRO A 100 5.31 7.16 -3.61
C PRO A 100 3.89 7.47 -3.10
N SER A 101 3.46 8.74 -3.19
CA SER A 101 2.15 9.19 -2.66
C SER A 101 0.97 8.37 -3.20
N ARG A 102 1.04 7.92 -4.45
CA ARG A 102 0.00 7.08 -5.07
C ARG A 102 -0.18 5.73 -4.35
N LEU A 103 0.91 5.08 -3.94
CA LEU A 103 0.85 3.80 -3.24
C LEU A 103 0.34 3.97 -1.81
N CYS A 104 0.72 5.07 -1.15
CA CYS A 104 0.17 5.45 0.15
C CYS A 104 -1.33 5.70 0.06
N GLN A 105 -1.78 6.53 -0.89
CA GLN A 105 -3.19 6.82 -1.14
C GLN A 105 -4.01 5.55 -1.38
N GLN A 106 -3.56 4.67 -2.27
CA GLN A 106 -4.26 3.42 -2.57
C GLN A 106 -4.34 2.51 -1.35
N CYS A 107 -3.26 2.43 -0.56
CA CYS A 107 -3.26 1.64 0.66
C CYS A 107 -4.27 2.17 1.68
N VAL A 108 -4.26 3.49 1.94
CA VAL A 108 -5.19 4.11 2.91
C VAL A 108 -6.63 3.92 2.46
N LEU A 109 -6.95 4.14 1.18
CA LEU A 109 -8.29 3.92 0.62
C LEU A 109 -8.79 2.48 0.83
N ASN A 110 -7.93 1.50 0.58
CA ASN A 110 -8.29 0.09 0.79
C ASN A 110 -8.44 -0.23 2.29
N ALA A 111 -7.52 0.25 3.11
CA ALA A 111 -7.51 0.00 4.55
C ALA A 111 -8.71 0.64 5.25
N THR A 112 -9.13 1.86 4.88
CA THR A 112 -10.33 2.51 5.46
C THR A 112 -11.60 1.74 5.12
N SER A 113 -11.74 1.27 3.88
CA SER A 113 -12.88 0.44 3.48
C SER A 113 -12.91 -0.89 4.24
N GLN A 114 -11.76 -1.56 4.39
CA GLN A 114 -11.68 -2.90 4.98
C GLN A 114 -11.85 -2.85 6.51
N ILE A 115 -11.21 -1.90 7.20
CA ILE A 115 -11.38 -1.77 8.65
C ILE A 115 -12.83 -1.43 9.01
N PHE A 116 -13.51 -0.61 8.21
CA PHE A 116 -14.94 -0.34 8.41
C PHE A 116 -15.79 -1.59 8.17
N SER A 117 -15.50 -2.36 7.12
CA SER A 117 -16.26 -3.59 6.83
C SER A 117 -16.10 -4.64 7.93
N HIS A 118 -14.90 -4.77 8.51
CA HIS A 118 -14.60 -5.81 9.50
C HIS A 118 -14.91 -5.39 10.95
N CYS A 119 -14.70 -4.12 11.30
CA CYS A 119 -14.69 -3.67 12.69
C CYS A 119 -15.73 -2.57 13.01
N ASN A 120 -16.71 -2.26 12.13
CA ASN A 120 -17.69 -1.18 12.39
C ASN A 120 -18.50 -1.33 13.69
N SER A 121 -18.56 -2.53 14.28
CA SER A 121 -19.28 -2.80 15.52
C SER A 121 -18.42 -2.61 16.77
N THR A 122 -17.14 -2.26 16.65
CA THR A 122 -16.21 -2.10 17.78
C THR A 122 -15.69 -0.66 17.87
N ARG A 123 -15.43 -0.21 19.10
CA ARG A 123 -14.93 1.16 19.35
C ARG A 123 -13.42 1.32 19.23
N GLU A 124 -12.70 0.22 19.00
CA GLU A 124 -11.26 0.22 18.81
C GLU A 124 -10.91 -0.84 17.78
N ALA A 125 -10.06 -0.46 16.83
CA ALA A 125 -9.50 -1.39 15.87
C ALA A 125 -8.21 -0.86 15.26
N ILE A 126 -7.43 -1.79 14.72
CA ILE A 126 -6.25 -1.52 13.92
C ILE A 126 -6.20 -2.49 12.74
N ILE A 127 -5.76 -2.00 11.58
CA ILE A 127 -5.50 -2.80 10.38
C ILE A 127 -4.10 -2.49 9.86
N TRP A 128 -3.35 -3.53 9.51
CA TRP A 128 -2.03 -3.43 8.90
C TRP A 128 -2.02 -3.97 7.49
N TYR A 129 -1.45 -3.16 6.60
CA TYR A 129 -1.09 -3.50 5.24
C TYR A 129 0.43 -3.43 5.09
N THR A 130 0.97 -3.99 3.99
CA THR A 130 2.39 -3.86 3.65
C THR A 130 2.81 -2.40 3.48
N ASN A 131 1.89 -1.52 3.04
CA ASN A 131 2.19 -0.13 2.68
C ASN A 131 1.62 0.91 3.66
N CYS A 132 0.77 0.54 4.61
CA CYS A 132 0.17 1.46 5.57
C CYS A 132 -0.45 0.72 6.76
N MET A 133 -0.78 1.45 7.82
CA MET A 133 -1.72 1.00 8.85
C MET A 133 -2.75 2.09 9.14
N ILE A 134 -3.89 1.68 9.68
CA ILE A 134 -4.93 2.58 10.19
C ILE A 134 -5.34 2.08 11.57
N ARG A 135 -5.48 3.01 12.51
CA ARG A 135 -5.94 2.74 13.87
C ARG A 135 -7.02 3.75 14.26
N TYR A 136 -8.06 3.29 14.93
CA TYR A 136 -8.99 4.16 15.66
C TYR A 136 -9.28 3.61 17.05
N SER A 137 -9.65 4.50 17.97
CA SER A 137 -10.14 4.16 19.30
C SER A 137 -11.08 5.23 19.84
N TYR A 138 -11.88 4.87 20.85
CA TYR A 138 -12.65 5.81 21.67
C TYR A 138 -11.81 6.45 22.78
N SER A 139 -10.67 5.85 23.11
CA SER A 139 -9.71 6.38 24.07
C SER A 139 -8.58 7.11 23.36
N HIS A 140 -8.01 8.12 24.03
CA HIS A 140 -6.82 8.79 23.55
C HIS A 140 -5.63 7.82 23.55
N PHE A 141 -4.89 7.74 22.44
CA PHE A 141 -3.69 6.91 22.30
C PHE A 141 -2.51 7.64 21.61
N PHE A 142 -2.66 8.94 21.33
CA PHE A 142 -1.61 9.67 20.60
C PHE A 142 -0.40 9.95 21.48
N SER A 143 0.79 9.90 20.88
CA SER A 143 2.08 10.18 21.54
C SER A 143 2.48 9.19 22.64
N ASP A 144 1.66 8.16 22.88
CA ASP A 144 1.92 7.10 23.84
C ASP A 144 2.46 5.85 23.11
N VAL A 145 3.41 5.17 23.75
CA VAL A 145 3.95 3.91 23.22
C VAL A 145 2.96 2.80 23.52
N ASP A 146 2.39 2.24 22.46
CA ASP A 146 1.50 1.10 22.52
C ASP A 146 2.09 -0.08 21.74
N ARG A 147 2.07 -1.23 22.40
CA ARG A 147 2.66 -2.51 21.97
C ARG A 147 1.59 -3.56 21.70
N SER A 148 0.32 -3.26 21.99
CA SER A 148 -0.80 -4.20 21.89
C SER A 148 -2.00 -3.60 21.16
N PRO A 149 -2.66 -4.34 20.25
CA PRO A 149 -2.33 -5.70 19.82
C PRO A 149 -1.07 -5.71 18.94
N ASN A 150 -0.28 -6.79 19.02
CA ASN A 150 0.85 -7.00 18.11
C ASN A 150 0.58 -8.15 17.13
N PHE A 151 1.19 -8.04 15.96
CA PHE A 151 1.18 -9.09 14.94
C PHE A 151 2.61 -9.39 14.49
N GLN A 152 2.94 -10.68 14.40
CA GLN A 152 4.27 -11.14 14.08
C GLN A 152 4.21 -12.13 12.91
N VAL A 153 5.07 -11.89 11.93
CA VAL A 153 5.34 -12.83 10.84
C VAL A 153 6.82 -13.16 10.95
N LEU A 154 7.13 -14.19 11.73
CA LEU A 154 8.49 -14.66 11.97
C LEU A 154 8.58 -16.13 11.57
N ASN A 155 9.67 -16.52 10.92
CA ASN A 155 9.95 -17.92 10.66
C ASN A 155 10.67 -18.53 11.87
N ALA A 156 9.91 -18.89 12.91
CA ALA A 156 10.44 -19.57 14.08
C ALA A 156 10.27 -21.09 13.92
N SER A 157 11.35 -21.86 14.13
CA SER A 157 11.26 -23.31 14.22
C SER A 157 10.51 -23.69 15.49
N THR A 158 9.39 -24.41 15.35
CA THR A 158 8.63 -24.97 16.47
C THR A 158 9.27 -26.24 17.03
N ALA A 159 10.24 -26.82 16.33
CA ALA A 159 10.94 -28.01 16.78
C ALA A 159 12.13 -27.62 17.65
N PHE A 160 12.19 -28.16 18.86
CA PHE A 160 13.43 -28.33 19.64
C PHE A 160 14.37 -29.25 18.87
N THR A 161 14.86 -28.80 17.71
CA THR A 161 15.89 -29.52 17.00
C THR A 161 17.19 -29.26 17.73
N THR A 162 17.71 -30.30 18.37
CA THR A 162 19.06 -30.36 18.97
C THR A 162 20.18 -30.16 17.95
N THR A 163 19.85 -29.98 16.67
CA THR A 163 20.78 -29.56 15.63
C THR A 163 20.94 -28.05 15.67
N THR A 164 22.05 -27.59 16.26
CA THR A 164 22.55 -26.22 16.12
C THR A 164 22.56 -25.86 14.63
N ILE A 165 21.74 -24.91 14.20
CA ILE A 165 21.83 -24.40 12.83
C ILE A 165 23.18 -23.68 12.75
N PRO A 166 24.15 -24.15 11.95
CA PRO A 166 25.45 -23.51 11.91
C PRO A 166 25.27 -22.06 11.43
N SER A 167 26.00 -21.11 12.03
CA SER A 167 25.88 -19.65 11.82
C SER A 167 24.63 -18.96 12.39
N GLN A 168 23.76 -19.66 13.12
CA GLN A 168 22.58 -19.05 13.76
C GLN A 168 22.95 -17.96 14.77
N ASP A 169 23.94 -18.21 15.63
CA ASP A 169 24.40 -17.22 16.62
C ASP A 169 24.93 -15.95 15.95
N PHE A 170 25.68 -16.11 14.84
CA PHE A 170 26.19 -14.98 14.06
C PHE A 170 25.05 -14.20 13.39
N PHE A 171 24.13 -14.89 12.73
CA PHE A 171 22.98 -14.25 12.08
C PHE A 171 22.11 -13.50 13.10
N THR A 172 21.75 -14.15 14.22
CA THR A 172 20.97 -13.57 15.30
C THR A 172 21.66 -12.34 15.89
N PHE A 173 22.96 -12.42 16.15
CA PHE A 173 23.75 -11.27 16.60
C PHE A 173 23.71 -10.12 15.59
N MET A 174 24.00 -10.41 14.32
CA MET A 174 24.02 -9.40 13.25
C MET A 174 22.63 -8.76 13.05
N LEU A 175 21.56 -9.54 13.16
CA LEU A 175 20.19 -9.02 13.07
C LEU A 175 19.86 -8.13 14.26
N SER A 176 20.11 -8.58 15.49
CA SER A 176 19.84 -7.81 16.70
C SER A 176 20.62 -6.49 16.73
N ASP A 177 21.90 -6.51 16.35
CA ASP A 177 22.75 -5.32 16.20
C ASP A 177 22.21 -4.38 15.11
N THR A 178 21.80 -4.92 13.96
CA THR A 178 21.21 -4.13 12.87
C THR A 178 19.88 -3.48 13.29
N LEU A 179 19.00 -4.21 13.97
CA LEU A 179 17.73 -3.67 14.48
C LEU A 179 17.97 -2.61 15.56
N SER A 180 18.98 -2.79 16.41
CA SER A 180 19.37 -1.78 17.40
C SER A 180 19.83 -0.49 16.73
N ARG A 181 20.65 -0.54 15.68
CA ARG A 181 21.02 0.65 14.89
C ARG A 181 19.84 1.32 14.21
N VAL A 182 18.88 0.53 13.71
CA VAL A 182 17.63 1.05 13.15
C VAL A 182 16.82 1.78 14.21
N ALA A 183 16.70 1.23 15.42
CA ALA A 183 15.97 1.85 16.51
C ALA A 183 16.58 3.21 16.93
N GLU A 184 17.90 3.28 17.08
CA GLU A 184 18.62 4.53 17.38
C GLU A 184 18.39 5.58 16.29
N SER A 185 18.58 5.18 15.02
CA SER A 185 18.48 6.08 13.88
C SER A 185 17.05 6.57 13.65
N ALA A 186 16.05 5.70 13.81
CA ALA A 186 14.63 6.04 13.69
C ALA A 186 14.18 6.96 14.83
N GLY A 187 14.65 6.72 16.06
CA GLY A 187 14.37 7.59 17.21
C GLY A 187 14.92 9.01 17.03
N GLY A 188 16.13 9.13 16.48
CA GLY A 188 16.77 10.41 16.17
C GLY A 188 16.25 11.11 14.91
N SER A 189 15.51 10.41 14.05
CA SER A 189 14.97 10.95 12.80
C SER A 189 13.68 11.75 13.03
N ILE A 190 13.53 12.87 12.30
CA ILE A 190 12.28 13.65 12.27
C ILE A 190 11.14 12.80 11.68
N ASP A 191 11.45 12.00 10.66
CA ASP A 191 10.45 11.18 9.96
C ASP A 191 10.12 9.87 10.70
N LYS A 192 10.78 9.62 11.85
CA LYS A 192 10.57 8.46 12.73
C LYS A 192 10.75 7.10 12.04
N TYR A 193 11.65 7.02 11.06
CA TYR A 193 12.03 5.77 10.42
C TYR A 193 13.52 5.71 10.12
N ALA A 194 14.02 4.50 9.94
CA ALA A 194 15.37 4.25 9.45
C ALA A 194 15.47 2.90 8.75
N ASN A 195 16.54 2.78 7.98
CA ASN A 195 16.91 1.58 7.25
C ASN A 195 18.39 1.31 7.51
N ALA A 196 18.76 0.05 7.63
CA ALA A 196 20.14 -0.37 7.78
C ALA A 196 20.39 -1.65 6.98
N SER A 197 21.65 -1.91 6.66
CA SER A 197 22.07 -3.15 6.03
C SER A 197 23.39 -3.64 6.61
N SER A 198 23.55 -4.96 6.67
CA SER A 198 24.77 -5.61 7.14
C SER A 198 25.13 -6.80 6.26
N LYS A 199 26.39 -6.90 5.84
CA LYS A 199 26.88 -8.08 5.11
C LYS A 199 26.94 -9.28 6.07
N LEU A 200 26.30 -10.37 5.68
CA LEU A 200 26.41 -11.65 6.39
C LEU A 200 27.59 -12.46 5.85
N ASN A 201 27.80 -12.39 4.54
CA ASN A 201 28.94 -12.96 3.81
C ASN A 201 29.10 -12.23 2.46
N ASP A 202 29.97 -12.73 1.57
CA ASP A 202 30.22 -12.11 0.25
C ASP A 202 29.01 -12.15 -0.69
N LEU A 203 28.01 -12.99 -0.39
CA LEU A 203 26.85 -13.25 -1.26
C LEU A 203 25.52 -12.77 -0.65
N GLN A 204 25.45 -12.57 0.67
CA GLN A 204 24.22 -12.25 1.39
C GLN A 204 24.36 -10.97 2.21
N THR A 205 23.37 -10.09 2.06
CA THR A 205 23.24 -8.85 2.83
C THR A 205 21.89 -8.86 3.55
N LEU A 206 21.93 -8.61 4.85
CA LEU A 206 20.74 -8.37 5.66
C LEU A 206 20.28 -6.93 5.44
N TYR A 207 18.99 -6.75 5.17
CA TYR A 207 18.33 -5.44 5.09
C TYR A 207 17.29 -5.34 6.21
N ALA A 208 17.31 -4.23 6.94
CA ALA A 208 16.36 -3.94 8.01
C ALA A 208 15.72 -2.56 7.84
N PHE A 209 14.49 -2.45 8.29
CA PHE A 209 13.67 -1.25 8.30
C PHE A 209 12.93 -1.17 9.63
N GLY A 210 12.80 0.03 10.18
CA GLY A 210 12.00 0.30 11.37
C GLY A 210 11.34 1.66 11.25
N GLN A 211 10.08 1.74 11.71
CA GLN A 211 9.29 2.97 11.66
C GLN A 211 8.38 3.07 12.88
N CYS A 212 8.25 4.27 13.43
CA CYS A 212 7.31 4.62 14.48
C CYS A 212 6.25 5.58 13.97
N THR A 213 5.12 5.69 14.68
CA THR A 213 4.15 6.76 14.44
C THR A 213 4.80 8.13 14.69
N GLN A 214 4.47 9.12 13.85
CA GLN A 214 5.17 10.41 13.86
C GLN A 214 4.90 11.25 15.12
N ASP A 215 3.88 10.90 15.89
CA ASP A 215 3.52 11.56 17.14
C ASP A 215 4.34 11.11 18.35
N LEU A 216 5.18 10.07 18.23
CA LEU A 216 6.05 9.66 19.33
C LEU A 216 7.24 10.59 19.53
N SER A 217 7.66 10.72 20.78
CA SER A 217 8.96 11.30 21.13
C SER A 217 10.11 10.46 20.56
N SER A 218 11.32 11.03 20.52
CA SER A 218 12.52 10.29 20.10
C SER A 218 12.78 9.06 20.97
N ASP A 219 12.67 9.22 22.28
CA ASP A 219 12.84 8.12 23.23
C ASP A 219 11.71 7.09 23.12
N GLY A 220 10.46 7.54 22.94
CA GLY A 220 9.32 6.65 22.76
C GLY A 220 9.45 5.78 21.50
N CYS A 221 9.89 6.37 20.40
CA CYS A 221 10.15 5.63 19.16
C CYS A 221 11.28 4.61 19.33
N LYS A 222 12.41 5.04 19.90
CA LYS A 222 13.55 4.16 20.17
C LYS A 222 13.14 2.99 21.08
N ALA A 223 12.47 3.28 22.19
CA ALA A 223 12.01 2.26 23.14
C ALA A 223 11.01 1.28 22.51
N CYS A 224 10.10 1.75 21.65
CA CYS A 224 9.17 0.88 20.95
C CYS A 224 9.89 -0.10 20.01
N LEU A 225 10.83 0.39 19.21
CA LEU A 225 11.59 -0.46 18.28
C LEU A 225 12.56 -1.40 19.01
N GLN A 226 13.11 -0.97 20.15
CA GLN A 226 13.94 -1.82 21.01
C GLN A 226 13.13 -2.93 21.69
N ASP A 227 11.91 -2.66 22.14
CA ASP A 227 11.02 -3.67 22.72
C ASP A 227 10.72 -4.80 21.72
N ILE A 228 10.55 -4.46 20.45
CA ILE A 228 10.44 -5.47 19.39
C ILE A 228 11.66 -6.41 19.36
N ASN A 229 12.86 -5.89 19.59
CA ASN A 229 14.09 -6.68 19.65
C ASN A 229 14.10 -7.66 20.84
N GLU A 230 13.38 -7.34 21.92
CA GLU A 230 13.30 -8.19 23.12
C GLU A 230 12.31 -9.35 22.94
N ILE A 231 11.24 -9.17 22.16
CA ILE A 231 10.20 -10.20 21.96
C ILE A 231 10.50 -11.18 20.82
N ILE A 232 11.50 -10.91 19.97
CA ILE A 232 11.90 -11.85 18.92
C ILE A 232 12.46 -13.13 19.59
N PRO A 233 11.97 -14.32 19.23
CA PRO A 233 12.44 -15.57 19.83
C PRO A 233 13.79 -15.99 19.23
N TRP A 234 14.86 -15.32 19.64
CA TRP A 234 16.21 -15.44 19.08
C TRP A 234 16.75 -16.87 18.98
N THR A 235 16.41 -17.72 19.95
CA THR A 235 16.87 -19.11 20.04
C THR A 235 16.19 -20.04 19.05
N SER A 236 14.98 -19.70 18.60
CA SER A 236 14.20 -20.50 17.65
C SER A 236 13.98 -19.78 16.31
N LEU A 237 14.51 -18.58 16.15
CA LEU A 237 14.47 -17.85 14.88
C LEU A 237 15.24 -18.66 13.84
N GLY A 238 14.49 -19.20 12.86
CA GLY A 238 15.02 -19.99 11.76
C GLY A 238 15.69 -19.10 10.71
N SER A 239 15.02 -18.87 9.58
CA SER A 239 15.64 -18.22 8.41
C SER A 239 14.65 -17.44 7.50
N VAL A 240 15.09 -16.49 6.66
CA VAL A 240 15.27 -15.06 7.01
C VAL A 240 14.28 -14.22 6.23
N GLY A 241 13.53 -13.45 7.01
CA GLY A 241 12.54 -12.47 6.65
C GLY A 241 11.60 -12.36 7.86
N GLY A 242 11.26 -11.16 8.28
CA GLY A 242 10.43 -11.04 9.47
C GLY A 242 9.75 -9.70 9.55
N ARG A 243 8.55 -9.69 10.13
CA ARG A 243 7.81 -8.48 10.45
C ARG A 243 7.27 -8.59 11.86
N VAL A 244 7.43 -7.51 12.61
CA VAL A 244 6.75 -7.32 13.89
C VAL A 244 6.04 -5.98 13.82
N LEU A 245 4.74 -6.01 14.03
CA LEU A 245 3.85 -4.86 13.90
C LEU A 245 3.22 -4.57 15.25
N TYR A 246 3.61 -3.45 15.85
CA TYR A 246 2.90 -2.84 16.95
C TYR A 246 2.00 -1.71 16.43
N PRO A 247 1.09 -1.19 17.27
CA PRO A 247 0.35 0.01 16.94
C PRO A 247 1.22 1.26 16.82
N SER A 248 2.26 1.39 17.66
CA SER A 248 3.12 2.59 17.68
C SER A 248 4.42 2.45 16.87
N CYS A 249 4.86 1.23 16.54
CA CYS A 249 6.04 1.01 15.70
C CYS A 249 6.02 -0.34 14.98
N ASN A 250 6.88 -0.51 13.98
CA ASN A 250 7.04 -1.78 13.27
C ASN A 250 8.46 -1.96 12.77
N ILE A 251 8.87 -3.21 12.61
CA ILE A 251 10.11 -3.57 11.91
C ILE A 251 9.82 -4.51 10.75
N ARG A 252 10.72 -4.47 9.77
CA ARG A 252 10.85 -5.51 8.75
C ARG A 252 12.32 -5.79 8.49
N PHE A 253 12.68 -7.05 8.34
CA PHE A 253 14.00 -7.46 7.88
C PHE A 253 13.89 -8.55 6.81
N GLU A 254 14.83 -8.57 5.86
CA GLU A 254 14.88 -9.52 4.73
C GLU A 254 16.33 -9.67 4.24
N LEU A 255 16.63 -10.69 3.41
CA LEU A 255 17.93 -10.83 2.73
C LEU A 255 18.00 -10.18 1.34
N PHE A 256 16.89 -9.59 0.89
CA PHE A 256 16.81 -8.82 -0.34
C PHE A 256 16.41 -7.38 0.00
N GLN A 257 16.86 -6.43 -0.83
CA GLN A 257 16.52 -5.04 -0.64
C GLN A 257 15.03 -4.80 -0.96
N PHE A 258 14.27 -4.27 0.01
CA PHE A 258 12.83 -3.99 -0.11
C PHE A 258 12.48 -2.50 0.07
N TYR A 259 13.48 -1.63 0.08
CA TYR A 259 13.36 -0.18 0.18
C TYR A 259 14.30 0.51 -0.83
N GLY A 260 13.95 1.72 -1.27
CA GLY A 260 14.65 2.43 -2.35
C GLY A 260 13.98 2.28 -3.72
N ASP A 261 14.56 2.93 -4.73
CA ASP A 261 13.93 3.16 -6.05
C ASP A 261 13.84 1.91 -6.95
N ASP A 262 14.51 0.81 -6.61
CA ASP A 262 14.55 -0.42 -7.42
C ASP A 262 13.32 -1.35 -7.27
N GLN A 263 12.18 -0.81 -6.82
CA GLN A 263 10.90 -1.54 -6.64
C GLN A 263 10.29 -2.11 -7.95
N ALA A 264 10.98 -2.03 -9.09
CA ALA A 264 10.51 -2.57 -10.37
C ALA A 264 10.71 -4.10 -10.55
N ALA A 265 11.43 -4.80 -9.67
CA ALA A 265 11.85 -6.19 -9.94
C ALA A 265 11.01 -7.31 -9.29
N HIS A 266 10.06 -7.03 -8.40
CA HIS A 266 9.43 -8.08 -7.57
C HIS A 266 7.90 -8.16 -7.64
N SER A 267 7.27 -7.92 -8.80
CA SER A 267 5.93 -8.50 -9.01
C SER A 267 6.04 -10.02 -9.24
N PRO A 268 5.20 -10.86 -8.61
CA PRO A 268 5.22 -12.30 -8.85
C PRO A 268 4.84 -12.59 -10.30
N ARG A 269 5.78 -13.12 -11.08
CA ARG A 269 5.45 -13.74 -12.37
C ARG A 269 4.67 -15.02 -12.08
N LEU A 270 3.40 -15.04 -12.48
CA LEU A 270 2.59 -16.24 -12.55
C LEU A 270 3.33 -17.27 -13.43
N GLY A 271 3.65 -18.44 -12.85
CA GLY A 271 4.56 -19.41 -13.44
C GLY A 271 3.98 -20.08 -14.69
N ASN A 272 4.83 -20.26 -15.70
CA ASN A 272 4.71 -21.36 -16.65
C ASN A 272 5.95 -22.27 -16.51
N PRO A 273 5.81 -23.60 -16.63
CA PRO A 273 6.92 -24.53 -16.44
C PRO A 273 7.94 -24.45 -17.58
N ALA A 274 9.21 -24.60 -17.22
CA ALA A 274 10.35 -24.54 -18.12
C ALA A 274 10.47 -25.78 -19.04
N LEU A 275 10.96 -25.56 -20.26
CA LEU A 275 11.63 -26.56 -21.10
C LEU A 275 13.10 -26.15 -21.29
N PRO A 276 14.04 -27.11 -21.45
CA PRO A 276 15.43 -26.92 -21.09
C PRO A 276 16.31 -26.27 -22.17
N LEU A 277 17.40 -25.68 -21.65
CA LEU A 277 18.57 -25.07 -22.28
C LEU A 277 18.82 -25.32 -23.79
N LEU A 278 19.07 -24.23 -24.52
CA LEU A 278 20.11 -24.21 -25.56
C LEU A 278 20.90 -22.90 -25.53
N ASN A 279 22.21 -23.05 -25.73
CA ASN A 279 23.29 -22.08 -25.60
C ASN A 279 23.16 -20.78 -26.42
N ARG A 280 23.57 -19.69 -25.77
CA ARG A 280 24.53 -18.65 -26.20
C ARG A 280 24.64 -18.36 -27.72
N GLY A 281 24.11 -17.20 -28.12
CA GLY A 281 24.58 -16.45 -29.29
C GLY A 281 23.53 -15.57 -29.97
N LYS A 282 23.92 -14.33 -30.31
CA LYS A 282 23.26 -13.36 -31.23
C LYS A 282 22.20 -12.42 -30.64
N LYS A 283 22.67 -11.39 -29.93
CA LYS A 283 22.03 -10.06 -29.92
C LYS A 283 22.09 -9.50 -31.34
N GLU A 284 21.10 -9.75 -32.20
CA GLU A 284 20.76 -8.83 -33.30
C GLU A 284 19.45 -9.10 -34.08
N VAL A 285 18.62 -10.08 -33.70
CA VAL A 285 17.39 -10.40 -34.48
C VAL A 285 16.09 -9.89 -33.83
N GLN A 286 16.11 -9.47 -32.56
CA GLN A 286 14.89 -9.16 -31.81
C GLN A 286 14.34 -7.73 -32.05
N SER A 287 15.14 -6.82 -32.60
CA SER A 287 14.71 -5.44 -32.88
C SER A 287 13.73 -5.36 -34.08
N ARG A 288 13.90 -6.22 -35.09
CA ARG A 288 13.02 -6.22 -36.28
C ARG A 288 11.60 -6.73 -36.00
N LYS A 289 11.43 -7.68 -35.07
CA LYS A 289 10.09 -8.19 -34.69
C LYS A 289 9.29 -7.17 -33.86
N MET A 290 9.95 -6.41 -32.97
CA MET A 290 9.29 -5.32 -32.22
C MET A 290 8.88 -4.16 -33.14
N ILE A 291 9.74 -3.79 -34.10
CA ILE A 291 9.40 -2.73 -35.07
C ILE A 291 8.21 -3.14 -35.96
N LEU A 292 8.16 -4.39 -36.43
CA LEU A 292 7.03 -4.89 -37.21
C LEU A 292 5.71 -4.83 -36.44
N ILE A 293 5.69 -5.22 -35.16
CA ILE A 293 4.49 -5.17 -34.31
C ILE A 293 4.02 -3.72 -34.12
N ILE A 294 4.94 -2.78 -33.86
CA ILE A 294 4.61 -1.36 -33.67
C ILE A 294 4.05 -0.74 -34.96
N VAL A 295 4.62 -1.07 -36.12
CA VAL A 295 4.11 -0.56 -37.41
C VAL A 295 2.73 -1.14 -37.70
N LEU A 296 2.50 -2.43 -37.44
CA LEU A 296 1.18 -3.08 -37.61
C LEU A 296 0.11 -2.48 -36.69
N THR A 297 0.45 -2.14 -35.44
CA THR A 297 -0.51 -1.51 -34.52
C THR A 297 -0.85 -0.09 -34.93
N ILE A 298 0.13 0.71 -35.35
CA ILE A 298 -0.10 2.08 -35.83
C ILE A 298 -0.98 2.08 -37.09
N VAL A 299 -0.68 1.21 -38.06
CA VAL A 299 -1.49 1.09 -39.28
C VAL A 299 -2.93 0.67 -38.95
N SER A 300 -3.12 -0.30 -38.06
CA SER A 300 -4.46 -0.74 -37.63
C SER A 300 -5.26 0.40 -36.98
N VAL A 301 -4.63 1.16 -36.07
CA VAL A 301 -5.29 2.29 -35.39
C VAL A 301 -5.65 3.40 -36.39
N THR A 302 -4.78 3.73 -37.34
CA THR A 302 -5.09 4.76 -38.35
C THR A 302 -6.25 4.34 -39.26
N ILE A 303 -6.34 3.06 -39.63
CA ILE A 303 -7.46 2.54 -40.43
C ILE A 303 -8.76 2.60 -39.63
N LEU A 304 -8.75 2.25 -38.34
CA LEU A 304 -9.94 2.32 -37.48
C LEU A 304 -10.42 3.75 -37.28
N ILE A 305 -9.50 4.72 -37.14
CA ILE A 305 -9.85 6.14 -37.05
C ILE A 305 -10.44 6.63 -38.38
N LEU A 306 -9.85 6.23 -39.52
CA LEU A 306 -10.39 6.56 -40.84
C LEU A 306 -11.77 5.94 -41.08
N LEU A 307 -11.97 4.67 -40.71
CA LEU A 307 -13.28 4.01 -40.81
C LEU A 307 -14.31 4.71 -39.92
N GLY A 308 -13.96 5.01 -38.66
CA GLY A 308 -14.80 5.75 -37.73
C GLY A 308 -15.14 7.16 -38.24
N TYR A 309 -14.19 7.84 -38.87
CA TYR A 309 -14.42 9.13 -39.51
C TYR A 309 -15.35 9.01 -40.73
N LEU A 310 -15.18 7.98 -41.57
CA LEU A 310 -16.01 7.75 -42.75
C LEU A 310 -17.43 7.33 -42.38
N THR A 311 -17.62 6.49 -41.36
CA THR A 311 -18.96 6.12 -40.87
C THR A 311 -19.66 7.32 -40.22
N LYS A 312 -18.95 8.13 -39.45
CA LYS A 312 -19.49 9.39 -38.88
C LYS A 312 -19.80 10.43 -39.97
N ARG A 313 -19.00 10.48 -41.05
CA ARG A 313 -19.25 11.35 -42.22
C ARG A 313 -20.44 10.87 -43.06
N LYS A 314 -20.67 9.55 -43.15
CA LYS A 314 -21.83 8.96 -43.84
C LYS A 314 -23.12 9.15 -43.02
N GLY A 315 -23.06 9.02 -41.70
CA GLY A 315 -24.16 9.35 -40.78
C GLY A 315 -24.55 10.84 -40.82
N ARG A 316 -23.56 11.75 -40.78
CA ARG A 316 -23.81 13.20 -40.91
C ARG A 316 -24.39 13.63 -42.25
N LYS A 317 -24.08 12.91 -43.35
CA LYS A 317 -24.73 13.15 -44.65
C LYS A 317 -26.18 12.66 -44.63
N SER A 318 -26.47 11.51 -44.02
CA SER A 318 -27.84 10.99 -43.91
C SER A 318 -28.75 11.91 -43.09
N ASP A 319 -28.31 12.33 -41.90
CA ASP A 319 -29.11 13.21 -41.02
C ASP A 319 -29.38 14.59 -41.63
N LYS A 320 -28.38 15.18 -42.31
CA LYS A 320 -28.59 16.46 -43.03
C LYS A 320 -29.58 16.33 -44.18
N THR A 321 -29.67 15.17 -44.82
CA THR A 321 -30.62 14.96 -45.92
C THR A 321 -32.04 14.78 -45.37
N ILE A 322 -32.18 14.02 -44.27
CA ILE A 322 -33.46 13.79 -43.58
C ILE A 322 -34.01 15.09 -42.94
N LEU A 323 -33.17 15.93 -42.34
CA LEU A 323 -33.59 17.23 -41.79
C LEU A 323 -34.02 18.21 -42.88
N ARG A 324 -33.36 18.20 -44.05
CA ARG A 324 -33.71 19.05 -45.20
C ARG A 324 -35.03 18.64 -45.84
N GLU A 325 -35.32 17.33 -45.88
CA GLU A 325 -36.55 16.78 -46.45
C GLU A 325 -37.78 17.03 -45.56
N ASN A 326 -37.59 17.10 -44.23
CA ASN A 326 -38.68 17.30 -43.28
C ASN A 326 -38.95 18.77 -42.89
N PHE A 327 -37.96 19.68 -43.01
CA PHE A 327 -38.09 21.03 -42.42
C PHE A 327 -37.70 22.22 -43.32
N GLY A 328 -37.30 22.01 -44.57
CA GLY A 328 -37.02 23.12 -45.51
C GLY A 328 -35.73 23.91 -45.22
N GLU A 329 -35.40 24.80 -46.16
CA GLU A 329 -34.04 25.37 -46.37
C GLU A 329 -33.54 26.31 -45.25
N GLU A 330 -34.42 26.82 -44.39
CA GLU A 330 -34.07 27.82 -43.37
C GLU A 330 -33.58 27.25 -42.02
N SER A 331 -33.62 25.92 -41.82
CA SER A 331 -33.28 25.31 -40.51
C SER A 331 -31.77 25.13 -40.24
N VAL A 332 -30.89 25.52 -41.17
CA VAL A 332 -29.44 25.31 -41.04
C VAL A 332 -28.74 26.37 -40.15
N ALA A 333 -29.48 27.36 -39.63
CA ALA A 333 -28.93 28.46 -38.83
C ALA A 333 -29.43 28.52 -37.38
N LEU A 334 -29.60 27.39 -36.69
CA LEU A 334 -29.94 27.39 -35.26
C LEU A 334 -28.80 26.80 -34.42
N GLU A 335 -28.09 27.69 -33.71
CA GLU A 335 -27.33 27.37 -32.50
C GLU A 335 -28.23 26.66 -31.47
N PRO A 336 -27.69 25.83 -30.56
CA PRO A 336 -28.50 25.03 -29.66
C PRO A 336 -29.31 25.96 -28.75
N LEU A 337 -30.64 25.92 -28.90
CA LEU A 337 -31.60 26.69 -28.10
C LEU A 337 -31.48 26.30 -26.62
N GLN A 338 -30.71 27.09 -25.86
CA GLN A 338 -30.68 27.02 -24.41
C GLN A 338 -31.90 27.76 -23.86
N PHE A 339 -32.98 27.04 -23.59
CA PHE A 339 -34.11 27.63 -22.87
C PHE A 339 -33.75 27.78 -21.39
N LYS A 340 -33.87 29.00 -20.87
CA LYS A 340 -33.68 29.27 -19.43
C LYS A 340 -34.80 28.60 -18.64
N LEU A 341 -34.45 27.90 -17.56
CA LEU A 341 -35.37 27.15 -16.69
C LEU A 341 -36.58 27.99 -16.25
N ALA A 342 -36.36 29.28 -15.96
CA ALA A 342 -37.42 30.22 -15.58
C ALA A 342 -38.52 30.39 -16.65
N VAL A 343 -38.17 30.27 -17.94
CA VAL A 343 -39.15 30.36 -19.03
C VAL A 343 -40.00 29.10 -19.09
N ILE A 344 -39.41 27.95 -18.79
CA ILE A 344 -40.10 26.66 -18.76
C ILE A 344 -41.05 26.59 -17.55
N GLU A 345 -40.63 27.11 -16.40
CA GLU A 345 -41.49 27.21 -15.20
C GLU A 345 -42.73 28.08 -15.44
N VAL A 346 -42.57 29.23 -16.11
CA VAL A 346 -43.71 30.09 -16.45
C VAL A 346 -44.63 29.42 -17.47
N ALA A 347 -44.06 28.84 -18.53
CA ALA A 347 -44.84 28.19 -19.59
C ALA A 347 -45.62 26.96 -19.08
N THR A 348 -45.08 26.24 -18.10
CA THR A 348 -45.73 25.06 -17.50
C THR A 348 -46.60 25.41 -16.30
N ASN A 349 -46.77 26.70 -15.98
CA ASN A 349 -47.43 27.18 -14.78
C ASN A 349 -46.95 26.44 -13.52
N ASN A 350 -45.64 26.50 -13.29
CA ASN A 350 -44.92 25.78 -12.24
C ASN A 350 -45.18 24.26 -12.25
N PHE A 351 -45.16 23.67 -13.46
CA PHE A 351 -45.40 22.25 -13.71
C PHE A 351 -46.74 21.73 -13.16
N SER A 352 -47.81 22.51 -13.35
CA SER A 352 -49.16 22.07 -13.01
C SER A 352 -49.50 20.77 -13.73
N ASN A 353 -50.36 19.94 -13.15
CA ASN A 353 -50.71 18.63 -13.73
C ASN A 353 -51.36 18.74 -15.12
N GLU A 354 -51.91 19.89 -15.46
CA GLU A 354 -52.57 20.20 -16.72
C GLU A 354 -51.54 20.58 -17.81
N ASN A 355 -50.43 21.20 -17.44
CA ASN A 355 -49.42 21.74 -18.36
C ASN A 355 -48.09 20.97 -18.30
N ARG A 356 -48.18 19.64 -18.39
CA ARG A 356 -47.01 18.73 -18.36
C ARG A 356 -46.38 18.57 -19.74
N ILE A 357 -45.05 18.63 -19.78
CA ILE A 357 -44.26 18.33 -20.98
C ILE A 357 -43.86 16.86 -20.96
N GLY A 358 -44.22 16.11 -22.01
CA GLY A 358 -43.86 14.71 -22.20
C GLY A 358 -44.82 13.70 -21.57
N LYS A 359 -45.96 13.44 -22.20
CA LYS A 359 -46.69 12.17 -22.03
C LYS A 359 -46.32 11.22 -23.18
N GLY A 360 -45.15 10.59 -23.06
CA GLY A 360 -44.76 9.46 -23.90
C GLY A 360 -45.33 8.17 -23.33
N GLY A 361 -46.09 7.42 -24.13
CA GLY A 361 -46.83 6.24 -23.68
C GLY A 361 -45.94 5.07 -23.28
N PHE A 362 -45.97 4.71 -22.00
CA PHE A 362 -45.68 3.38 -21.48
C PHE A 362 -46.57 3.14 -20.25
N GLU A 363 -47.36 2.07 -20.29
CA GLU A 363 -48.21 1.65 -19.18
C GLU A 363 -47.39 1.12 -17.99
N LYS A 364 -47.98 1.31 -16.80
CA LYS A 364 -47.59 0.85 -15.44
C LYS A 364 -46.61 1.72 -14.65
N SER A 365 -47.23 2.53 -13.78
CA SER A 365 -46.79 3.00 -12.45
C SER A 365 -45.31 2.82 -12.10
N THR A 366 -44.52 3.89 -12.30
CA THR A 366 -43.31 4.15 -11.52
C THR A 366 -43.19 5.65 -11.27
N ARG A 367 -43.16 6.06 -10.01
CA ARG A 367 -42.89 7.45 -9.61
C ARG A 367 -41.38 7.68 -9.75
N PHE A 368 -40.97 8.55 -10.65
CA PHE A 368 -39.62 9.11 -10.65
C PHE A 368 -39.62 10.46 -9.93
N SER A 369 -38.74 10.58 -8.92
CA SER A 369 -38.43 11.83 -8.25
C SER A 369 -37.39 12.60 -9.06
N MET A 370 -37.49 13.93 -9.06
CA MET A 370 -36.81 14.88 -9.94
C MET A 370 -35.32 15.10 -9.63
N THR A 371 -34.59 14.05 -9.25
CA THR A 371 -33.13 14.11 -9.03
C THR A 371 -32.35 13.30 -10.07
N GLU A 372 -33.00 12.39 -10.83
CA GLU A 372 -32.31 11.50 -11.77
C GLU A 372 -32.32 11.97 -13.23
N VAL A 373 -33.11 12.98 -13.60
CA VAL A 373 -33.24 13.40 -15.02
C VAL A 373 -32.18 14.43 -15.44
N VAL A 374 -31.43 15.03 -14.52
CA VAL A 374 -30.39 16.05 -14.84
C VAL A 374 -29.02 15.44 -15.13
N LYS A 375 -28.86 14.10 -15.13
CA LYS A 375 -27.56 13.46 -15.43
C LYS A 375 -27.43 12.81 -16.80
N LEU A 376 -28.41 12.95 -17.69
CA LEU A 376 -28.38 12.27 -19.01
C LEU A 376 -28.72 13.17 -20.21
N VAL A 377 -28.33 14.45 -20.15
CA VAL A 377 -28.13 15.29 -21.34
C VAL A 377 -26.74 15.90 -21.31
#